data_AF-A0A0T6B774-F1
#
_entry.id   AF-A0A0T6B774-F1
#
_cell.length_a   1.000
_cell.length_b   1.000
_cell.length_c   1.000
_cell.angle_alpha   90.00
_cell.angle_beta   90.00
_cell.angle_gamma   90.00
#
_symmetry.space_group_name_H-M   'P 1'
#
loop_
_entity.id
_entity.type
_entity.pdbx_description
1 polymer ?
#
loop_
_entity_poly.entity_id
_entity_poly.type
_entity_poly.pdbx_seq_one_letter_code
_entity_poly.pdbx_strand_id
1 'polypeptide(L)'
;EIIAQEEQKKAETVQDLFNTSSCIPRPFSCPHPQIEFYLYTRRNQQHPELIDTRREDSLFNSLFNRLHPTKIVVHGFGGGRNFAPSTDMRDAYFHRGNYNIFIVDYGTLVKEPCLKQMEWAPRFCAKCIAQLVRYLTHHPRG
;
A
#
# COMPACT_ATOMS: atom_id res chain seq x y z
N GLU A 1 11.31 -6.08 -28.09
CA GLU A 1 12.27 -6.32 -26.99
C GLU A 1 11.60 -7.22 -25.96
N ILE A 2 12.20 -8.38 -25.70
CA ILE A 2 11.68 -9.38 -24.77
C ILE A 2 12.10 -8.93 -23.37
N ILE A 3 11.14 -8.48 -22.56
CA ILE A 3 11.38 -8.22 -21.14
C ILE A 3 11.53 -9.59 -20.49
N ALA A 4 12.77 -10.00 -20.26
CA ALA A 4 13.08 -11.13 -19.41
C ALA A 4 12.52 -10.80 -18.01
N GLN A 5 11.47 -11.52 -17.61
CA GLN A 5 11.11 -11.60 -16.22
C GLN A 5 12.24 -12.35 -15.54
N GLU A 6 13.11 -11.64 -14.82
CA GLU A 6 14.06 -12.27 -13.90
C GLU A 6 13.22 -13.05 -12.88
N GLU A 7 13.14 -14.37 -13.05
CA GLU A 7 12.59 -15.26 -12.04
C GLU A 7 13.43 -15.09 -10.77
N GLN A 8 12.83 -14.41 -9.80
CA GLN A 8 13.45 -14.11 -8.53
C GLN A 8 13.71 -15.44 -7.82
N LYS A 9 14.97 -15.89 -7.83
CA LYS A 9 15.40 -17.15 -7.19
C LYS A 9 14.90 -17.14 -5.74
N LYS A 10 14.08 -18.13 -5.38
CA LYS A 10 13.54 -18.28 -4.03
C LYS A 10 14.71 -18.44 -3.06
N ALA A 11 14.63 -17.82 -1.87
CA ALA A 11 15.64 -18.01 -0.85
C ALA A 11 15.71 -19.50 -0.48
N GLU A 12 16.88 -20.12 -0.62
CA GLU A 12 17.09 -21.53 -0.31
C GLU A 12 17.57 -21.73 1.13
N THR A 13 18.25 -20.71 1.68
CA THR A 13 18.78 -20.69 3.05
C THR A 13 18.32 -19.46 3.84
N VAL A 14 18.40 -19.55 5.18
CA VAL A 14 18.11 -18.39 6.06
C VAL A 14 19.06 -17.23 5.76
N GLN A 15 20.32 -17.52 5.42
CA GLN A 15 21.34 -16.53 5.06
C GLN A 15 20.94 -15.73 3.81
N ASP A 16 20.23 -16.34 2.86
CA ASP A 16 19.77 -15.66 1.65
C ASP A 16 18.73 -14.57 1.96
N LEU A 17 17.90 -14.77 3.00
CA LEU A 17 16.97 -13.74 3.51
C LEU A 17 17.71 -12.50 4.04
N PHE A 18 19.01 -12.68 4.33
CA PHE A 18 19.92 -11.68 4.83
C PHE A 18 20.94 -11.24 3.78
N ASN A 19 20.68 -11.37 2.48
CA ASN A 19 21.55 -10.76 1.46
C ASN A 19 21.40 -9.21 1.43
N THR A 20 22.47 -8.48 1.12
CA THR A 20 22.70 -7.08 1.56
C THR A 20 22.28 -5.96 0.61
N SER A 21 21.50 -6.22 -0.45
CA SER A 21 20.90 -5.15 -1.26
C SER A 21 19.50 -4.77 -0.77
N SER A 22 19.26 -3.47 -0.55
CA SER A 22 17.90 -2.95 -0.30
C SER A 22 17.02 -3.24 -1.51
N CYS A 23 15.83 -3.81 -1.28
CA CYS A 23 14.84 -3.99 -2.34
C CYS A 23 14.03 -2.73 -2.62
N ILE A 24 14.10 -1.75 -1.73
CA ILE A 24 13.52 -0.42 -1.96
C ILE A 24 14.52 0.37 -2.80
N PRO A 25 14.17 0.80 -4.02
CA PRO A 25 15.03 1.63 -4.84
C PRO A 25 15.13 3.05 -4.26
N ARG A 26 16.24 3.73 -4.55
CA ARG A 26 16.37 5.16 -4.25
C ARG A 26 15.53 5.98 -5.26
N PRO A 27 15.08 7.19 -4.89
CA PRO A 27 15.29 7.86 -3.61
C PRO A 27 14.32 7.39 -2.50
N PHE A 28 14.80 7.38 -1.25
CA PHE A 28 13.97 7.13 -0.07
C PHE A 28 13.17 8.38 0.32
N SER A 29 12.31 8.84 -0.60
CA SER A 29 11.42 9.98 -0.43
C SER A 29 9.96 9.59 -0.69
N CYS A 30 9.05 10.37 -0.12
CA CYS A 30 7.62 10.23 -0.33
C CYS A 30 7.12 11.40 -1.18
N PRO A 31 6.18 11.19 -2.12
CA PRO A 31 5.55 9.92 -2.42
C PRO A 31 6.51 8.98 -3.16
N HIS A 32 6.54 7.71 -2.75
CA HIS A 32 7.38 6.69 -3.38
C HIS A 32 6.54 5.96 -4.44
N PRO A 33 7.05 5.75 -5.66
CA PRO A 33 6.25 5.19 -6.76
C PRO A 33 5.75 3.76 -6.51
N GLN A 34 6.40 3.02 -5.62
CA GLN A 34 6.01 1.65 -5.25
C GLN A 34 5.30 1.57 -3.88
N ILE A 35 4.88 2.70 -3.31
CA ILE A 35 4.01 2.75 -2.13
C ILE A 35 2.72 3.43 -2.56
N GLU A 36 1.72 2.62 -2.85
CA GLU A 36 0.47 3.04 -3.50
C GLU A 36 -0.69 3.03 -2.50
N PHE A 37 -1.66 3.93 -2.70
CA PHE A 37 -2.84 4.03 -1.84
C PHE A 37 -4.09 3.68 -2.64
N TYR A 38 -4.69 2.53 -2.37
CA TYR A 38 -5.88 2.07 -3.06
C TYR A 38 -7.12 2.31 -2.21
N LEU A 39 -8.03 3.16 -2.70
CA LEU A 39 -9.33 3.40 -2.08
C LEU A 39 -10.34 2.35 -2.53
N TYR A 40 -10.88 1.67 -1.53
CA TYR A 40 -12.04 0.80 -1.63
C TYR A 40 -13.21 1.42 -0.88
N THR A 41 -14.37 1.32 -1.50
CA THR A 41 -15.68 1.62 -0.95
C THR A 41 -16.58 0.42 -1.22
N ARG A 42 -17.75 0.39 -0.59
CA ARG A 42 -18.74 -0.68 -0.84
C ARG A 42 -19.10 -0.82 -2.33
N ARG A 43 -18.99 0.27 -3.11
CA ARG A 43 -19.37 0.34 -4.54
C ARG A 43 -18.28 -0.15 -5.50
N ASN A 44 -17.01 -0.16 -5.11
CA ASN A 44 -15.88 -0.45 -5.98
C ASN A 44 -14.91 -1.50 -5.40
N GLN A 45 -15.45 -2.50 -4.69
CA GLN A 45 -14.64 -3.52 -4.01
C GLN A 45 -13.70 -4.30 -4.93
N GLN A 46 -14.14 -4.54 -6.18
CA GLN A 46 -13.35 -5.28 -7.20
C GLN A 46 -12.41 -4.37 -8.01
N HIS A 47 -12.73 -3.08 -8.12
CA HIS A 47 -12.03 -2.10 -8.94
C HIS A 47 -11.70 -0.86 -8.11
N PRO A 48 -10.69 -0.92 -7.23
CA PRO A 48 -10.32 0.21 -6.38
C PRO A 48 -9.81 1.40 -7.18
N GLU A 49 -9.87 2.56 -6.57
CA GLU A 49 -9.32 3.80 -7.13
C GLU A 49 -7.93 4.04 -6.54
N LEU A 50 -6.93 4.24 -7.40
CA LEU A 50 -5.60 4.66 -6.96
C LEU A 50 -5.64 6.14 -6.58
N ILE A 51 -5.22 6.47 -5.36
CA ILE A 51 -5.22 7.83 -4.84
C ILE A 51 -3.81 8.42 -4.89
N ASP A 52 -3.63 9.45 -5.71
CA ASP A 52 -2.41 10.23 -5.81
C ASP A 52 -2.46 11.44 -4.85
N THR A 53 -1.76 11.32 -3.74
CA THR A 53 -1.67 12.36 -2.68
C THR A 53 -1.00 13.66 -3.12
N ARG A 54 -0.47 13.75 -4.34
CA ARG A 54 0.05 15.00 -4.94
C ARG A 54 -1.02 15.80 -5.66
N ARG A 55 -2.19 15.19 -5.90
CA ARG A 55 -3.24 15.70 -6.78
C ARG A 55 -4.53 15.82 -6.00
N GLU A 56 -5.02 17.04 -5.80
CA GLU A 56 -6.33 17.25 -5.15
C GLU A 56 -7.45 16.56 -5.92
N ASP A 57 -7.41 16.64 -7.25
CA ASP A 57 -8.44 16.06 -8.10
C ASP A 57 -8.56 14.53 -7.95
N SER A 58 -7.50 13.86 -7.46
CA SER A 58 -7.52 12.42 -7.20
C SER A 58 -8.57 12.03 -6.16
N LEU A 59 -8.73 12.79 -5.07
CA LEU A 59 -9.79 12.52 -4.09
C LEU A 59 -11.14 13.11 -4.54
N PHE A 60 -11.14 14.26 -5.23
CA PHE A 60 -12.37 14.84 -5.78
C PHE A 60 -13.10 13.91 -6.73
N ASN A 61 -12.36 13.25 -7.60
CA ASN A 61 -12.91 12.36 -8.63
C ASN A 61 -13.09 10.92 -8.14
N SER A 62 -12.76 10.65 -6.87
CA SER A 62 -12.93 9.32 -6.27
C SER A 62 -14.31 9.13 -5.64
N LEU A 63 -14.61 7.88 -5.27
CA LEU A 63 -15.80 7.51 -4.50
C LEU A 63 -15.67 7.82 -2.99
N PHE A 64 -14.60 8.48 -2.55
CA PHE A 64 -14.39 8.88 -1.16
C PHE A 64 -15.57 9.72 -0.65
N ASN A 65 -16.07 9.38 0.54
CA ASN A 65 -17.16 10.09 1.18
C ASN A 65 -16.82 10.41 2.64
N ARG A 66 -16.71 11.70 2.98
CA ARG A 66 -16.43 12.21 4.33
C ARG A 66 -17.36 11.68 5.41
N LEU A 67 -18.61 11.38 5.06
CA LEU A 67 -19.61 10.89 6.01
C LEU A 67 -19.35 9.43 6.42
N HIS A 68 -18.51 8.71 5.69
CA HIS A 68 -18.17 7.32 6.00
C HIS A 68 -16.84 7.26 6.79
N PRO A 69 -16.73 6.40 7.82
CA PRO A 69 -15.48 6.24 8.54
C PRO A 69 -14.35 5.75 7.63
N THR A 70 -13.15 6.32 7.83
CA THR A 70 -11.95 5.94 7.10
C THR A 70 -11.14 4.89 7.86
N LYS A 71 -10.66 3.87 7.15
CA LYS A 71 -9.76 2.83 7.66
C LYS A 71 -8.53 2.74 6.75
N ILE A 72 -7.34 2.79 7.34
CA ILE A 72 -6.08 2.56 6.62
C ILE A 72 -5.58 1.17 7.01
N VAL A 73 -5.48 0.28 6.03
CA VAL A 73 -5.01 -1.10 6.18
C VAL A 73 -3.61 -1.18 5.58
N VAL A 74 -2.69 -1.71 6.38
CA VAL A 74 -1.26 -1.76 6.07
C VAL A 74 -0.86 -3.24 6.11
N HIS A 75 -0.47 -3.82 4.96
CA HIS A 75 -0.12 -5.24 4.90
C HIS A 75 1.33 -5.49 5.34
N GLY A 76 1.64 -6.74 5.68
CA GLY A 76 2.98 -7.14 6.11
C GLY A 76 3.85 -7.67 4.96
N PHE A 77 4.92 -8.36 5.36
CA PHE A 77 5.81 -9.11 4.48
C PHE A 77 5.06 -10.20 3.70
N GLY A 78 5.36 -10.35 2.41
CA GLY A 78 4.67 -11.27 1.49
C GLY A 78 3.20 -10.91 1.22
N GLY A 79 2.72 -9.79 1.78
CA GLY A 79 1.35 -9.32 1.64
C GLY A 79 1.16 -8.41 0.42
N GLY A 80 -0.07 -7.92 0.30
CA GLY A 80 -0.47 -7.00 -0.77
C GLY A 80 -1.97 -6.76 -0.70
N ARG A 81 -2.48 -5.82 -1.50
CA ARG A 81 -3.90 -5.43 -1.43
C ARG A 81 -4.91 -6.53 -1.78
N ASN A 82 -4.46 -7.57 -2.47
CA ASN A 82 -5.29 -8.68 -2.95
C ASN A 82 -5.05 -9.98 -2.16
N PHE A 83 -4.25 -9.94 -1.09
CA PHE A 83 -3.95 -11.12 -0.27
C PHE A 83 -4.59 -10.97 1.10
N ALA A 84 -4.99 -12.10 1.70
CA ALA A 84 -5.41 -12.13 3.09
C ALA A 84 -4.25 -11.64 3.99
N PRO A 85 -4.53 -10.89 5.08
CA PRO A 85 -5.86 -10.55 5.58
C PRO A 85 -6.45 -9.26 4.98
N SER A 86 -5.82 -8.61 4.01
CA SER A 86 -6.32 -7.34 3.46
C SER A 86 -7.69 -7.49 2.80
N THR A 87 -7.93 -8.58 2.08
CA THR A 87 -9.24 -8.95 1.52
C THR A 87 -10.28 -9.13 2.61
N ASP A 88 -9.96 -9.94 3.62
CA ASP A 88 -10.89 -10.35 4.68
C ASP A 88 -11.31 -9.14 5.53
N MET A 89 -10.36 -8.22 5.77
CA MET A 89 -10.64 -6.96 6.47
C MET A 89 -11.60 -6.07 5.67
N ARG A 90 -11.46 -5.98 4.34
CA ARG A 90 -12.42 -5.21 3.52
C ARG A 90 -13.81 -5.81 3.61
N ASP A 91 -13.91 -7.13 3.45
CA ASP A 91 -15.19 -7.84 3.47
C ASP A 91 -15.88 -7.65 4.84
N ALA A 92 -15.13 -7.80 5.93
CA ALA A 92 -15.64 -7.60 7.29
C ALA A 92 -16.16 -6.18 7.53
N TYR A 93 -15.44 -5.15 7.06
CA TYR A 93 -15.90 -3.77 7.19
C TYR A 93 -17.12 -3.48 6.32
N PHE A 94 -17.13 -3.91 5.05
CA PHE A 94 -18.26 -3.66 4.15
C PHE A 94 -19.51 -4.46 4.52
N HIS A 95 -19.36 -5.59 5.22
CA HIS A 95 -20.48 -6.31 5.85
C HIS A 95 -21.15 -5.46 6.94
N ARG A 96 -20.37 -4.68 7.70
CA ARG A 96 -20.88 -3.83 8.80
C ARG A 96 -21.46 -2.50 8.32
N GLY A 97 -21.06 -1.98 7.16
CA GLY A 97 -21.56 -0.69 6.70
C GLY A 97 -20.74 -0.07 5.57
N ASN A 98 -20.89 1.24 5.41
CA ASN A 98 -20.13 2.01 4.43
C ASN A 98 -18.86 2.58 5.06
N TYR A 99 -17.73 2.36 4.40
CA TYR A 99 -16.40 2.81 4.83
C TYR A 99 -15.61 3.33 3.63
N ASN A 100 -14.64 4.21 3.91
CA ASN A 100 -13.52 4.47 3.00
C ASN A 100 -12.34 3.63 3.47
N ILE A 101 -12.01 2.56 2.78
CA ILE A 101 -10.88 1.69 3.15
C ILE A 101 -9.72 1.97 2.21
N PHE A 102 -8.64 2.51 2.73
CA PHE A 102 -7.38 2.64 2.02
C PHE A 102 -6.53 1.42 2.34
N ILE A 103 -6.18 0.62 1.34
CA ILE A 103 -5.07 -0.34 1.49
C ILE A 103 -3.81 0.32 0.96
N VAL A 104 -2.78 0.37 1.81
CA VAL A 104 -1.44 0.79 1.44
C VAL A 104 -0.75 -0.42 0.84
N ASP A 105 -0.48 -0.39 -0.47
CA ASP A 105 0.19 -1.47 -1.18
C ASP A 105 1.65 -1.12 -1.44
N TYR A 106 2.53 -1.91 -0.85
CA TYR A 106 3.96 -1.90 -1.09
C TYR A 106 4.50 -3.33 -1.26
N GLY A 107 3.67 -4.26 -1.75
CA GLY A 107 3.98 -5.69 -1.85
C GLY A 107 5.26 -5.98 -2.64
N THR A 108 5.56 -5.15 -3.64
CA THR A 108 6.81 -5.26 -4.42
C THR A 108 8.07 -4.96 -3.61
N LEU A 109 7.94 -4.24 -2.49
CA LEU A 109 9.04 -3.84 -1.61
C LEU A 109 9.26 -4.81 -0.44
N VAL A 110 8.25 -5.59 -0.04
CA VAL A 110 8.27 -6.40 1.20
C VAL A 110 8.14 -7.90 0.91
N LYS A 111 9.04 -8.43 0.08
CA LYS A 111 9.08 -9.84 -0.32
C LYS A 111 10.45 -10.46 -0.06
N GLU A 112 10.61 -11.77 -0.20
CA GLU A 112 11.94 -12.39 -0.17
C GLU A 112 12.78 -11.93 -1.38
N PRO A 113 14.12 -11.78 -1.25
CA PRO A 113 14.95 -11.92 -0.04
C PRO A 113 15.13 -10.60 0.77
N CYS A 114 14.14 -9.72 0.79
CA CYS A 114 14.26 -8.34 1.29
C CYS A 114 14.09 -8.20 2.80
N LEU A 115 14.26 -9.25 3.60
CA LEU A 115 13.91 -9.23 5.02
C LEU A 115 14.83 -8.27 5.83
N LYS A 116 16.08 -8.11 5.39
CA LYS A 116 17.06 -7.25 6.08
C LYS A 116 16.67 -5.80 6.26
N GLN A 117 15.83 -5.24 5.38
CA GLN A 117 15.45 -3.83 5.48
C GLN A 117 14.40 -3.56 6.57
N MET A 118 13.92 -4.58 7.29
CA MET A 118 12.92 -4.45 8.37
C MET A 118 13.32 -3.45 9.48
N GLU A 119 14.61 -3.21 9.70
CA GLU A 119 15.07 -2.27 10.74
C GLU A 119 14.71 -0.80 10.43
N TRP A 120 14.61 -0.45 9.14
CA TRP A 120 14.42 0.96 8.71
C TRP A 120 13.22 1.15 7.78
N ALA A 121 12.88 0.17 6.94
CA ALA A 121 11.82 0.28 5.95
C ALA A 121 10.44 0.56 6.56
N PRO A 122 10.03 -0.01 7.71
CA PRO A 122 8.76 0.37 8.34
C PRO A 122 8.69 1.86 8.69
N ARG A 123 9.80 2.48 9.13
CA ARG A 123 9.87 3.93 9.40
C ARG A 123 9.70 4.73 8.12
N PHE A 124 10.33 4.28 7.04
CA PHE A 124 10.19 4.90 5.73
C PHE A 124 8.75 4.79 5.19
N CYS A 125 8.15 3.59 5.21
CA CYS A 125 6.76 3.39 4.81
C CYS A 125 5.81 4.24 5.65
N ALA A 126 6.01 4.31 6.97
CA ALA A 126 5.20 5.14 7.86
C ALA A 126 5.24 6.64 7.46
N LYS A 127 6.39 7.15 7.00
CA LYS A 127 6.50 8.53 6.48
C LYS A 127 5.61 8.72 5.25
N CYS A 128 5.55 7.75 4.34
CA CYS A 128 4.69 7.83 3.16
C CYS A 128 3.22 7.68 3.53
N ILE A 129 2.87 6.81 4.48
CA ILE A 129 1.50 6.69 4.99
C ILE A 129 1.04 8.00 5.67
N ALA A 130 1.92 8.67 6.40
CA ALA A 130 1.63 9.98 6.98
C ALA A 130 1.32 11.05 5.91
N GLN A 131 1.84 10.92 4.69
CA GLN A 131 1.46 11.77 3.57
C GLN A 131 -0.01 11.58 3.19
N LEU A 132 -0.51 10.34 3.13
CA LEU A 132 -1.94 10.07 2.91
C LEU A 132 -2.79 10.69 4.02
N VAL A 133 -2.41 10.50 5.29
CA VAL A 133 -3.15 11.08 6.42
C VAL A 133 -3.19 12.61 6.30
N ARG A 134 -2.05 13.26 6.05
CA ARG A 134 -1.99 14.71 5.85
C ARG A 134 -2.82 15.16 4.67
N TYR A 135 -2.75 14.44 3.55
CA TYR A 135 -3.55 14.70 2.36
C TYR A 135 -5.03 14.69 2.72
N LEU A 136 -5.54 13.63 3.36
CA LEU A 136 -6.94 13.55 3.78
C LEU A 136 -7.31 14.70 4.75
N THR A 137 -6.51 14.97 5.78
CA THR A 137 -6.85 16.00 6.78
C THR A 137 -6.94 17.41 6.21
N HIS A 138 -6.13 17.74 5.19
CA HIS A 138 -6.13 19.09 4.60
C HIS A 138 -6.96 19.20 3.32
N HIS A 139 -7.46 18.07 2.80
CA HIS A 139 -8.24 18.07 1.57
C HIS A 139 -9.68 18.55 1.83
N PRO A 140 -10.29 19.40 0.98
CA PRO A 140 -11.66 19.89 1.19
C PRO A 140 -12.74 18.80 1.30
N ARG A 141 -12.50 17.63 0.69
CA ARG A 141 -13.36 16.45 0.81
C ARG A 141 -13.08 15.56 2.03
N GLY A 142 -11.93 15.70 2.68
CA GLY A 142 -11.50 14.82 3.78
C GLY A 142 -12.07 15.19 5.13
#